data_AF-A0A1H2RTK2-F1
#
_entry.id   AF-A0A1H2RTK2-F1
#
_cell.length_a   1.000
_cell.length_b   1.000
_cell.length_c   1.000
_cell.angle_alpha   90.00
_cell.angle_beta   90.00
_cell.angle_gamma   90.00
#
_symmetry.space_group_name_H-M   'P 1'
#
loop_
_entity.id
_entity.type
_entity.pdbx_description
1 polymer ?
#
loop_
_entity_poly.entity_id
_entity_poly.type
_entity_poly.pdbx_seq_one_letter_code
_entity_poly.pdbx_strand_id
1 'polypeptide(L)'
;MIRHLAISIIILSTILVLNGCANKKEPDFIGYIFTKGNNKTVVVGTKDKQPPDVIIKKGESKLEVGTKVEVRYKEDGVSDVFPSNAPVTLSEVKVTNEEKEMLKHLFEDMYNKNGQDYYPVILGIEEKTNEWVVTLKEYYFKIDGETYNDATFQISKNGFTITGSN
;
A
#
# COMPACT_ATOMS: atom_id res chain seq x y z
N MET A 1 -70.93 25.74 -17.01
CA MET A 1 -70.44 25.71 -15.61
C MET A 1 -68.99 25.30 -15.63
N ILE A 2 -68.10 26.25 -15.39
CA ILE A 2 -66.66 26.09 -15.24
C ILE A 2 -66.36 26.05 -13.73
N ARG A 3 -65.18 25.53 -13.38
CA ARG A 3 -64.35 25.78 -12.18
C ARG A 3 -64.26 24.56 -11.25
N HIS A 4 -63.11 24.13 -10.74
CA HIS A 4 -61.70 24.39 -11.06
C HIS A 4 -60.92 23.24 -10.41
N LEU A 5 -59.97 22.72 -11.18
CA LEU A 5 -58.86 21.86 -10.75
C LEU A 5 -57.99 22.65 -9.77
N ALA A 6 -57.88 22.22 -8.50
CA ALA A 6 -56.95 22.80 -7.53
C ALA A 6 -55.81 21.81 -7.27
N ILE A 7 -54.77 21.98 -8.07
CA ILE A 7 -53.43 21.44 -7.88
C ILE A 7 -52.88 21.96 -6.55
N SER A 8 -52.51 21.08 -5.63
CA SER A 8 -51.64 21.42 -4.50
C SER A 8 -50.37 20.59 -4.59
N ILE A 9 -49.40 21.21 -5.25
CA ILE A 9 -48.01 20.82 -5.31
C ILE A 9 -47.41 21.05 -3.92
N ILE A 10 -47.08 19.98 -3.21
CA ILE A 10 -46.12 20.04 -2.09
C ILE A 10 -44.78 19.60 -2.67
N ILE A 11 -44.04 20.58 -3.21
CA ILE A 11 -42.60 20.48 -3.40
C ILE A 11 -41.99 20.58 -2.01
N LEU A 12 -41.75 19.43 -1.37
CA LEU A 12 -40.91 19.38 -0.19
C LEU A 12 -39.47 19.31 -0.67
N SER A 13 -38.82 20.46 -0.59
CA SER A 13 -37.41 20.73 -0.80
C SER A 13 -36.50 19.74 -0.06
N THR A 14 -36.04 18.70 -0.76
CA THR A 14 -34.83 17.93 -0.42
C THR A 14 -33.66 18.42 -1.27
N ILE A 15 -33.15 19.61 -0.93
CA ILE A 15 -31.81 20.04 -1.31
C ILE A 15 -31.12 20.47 -0.02
N LEU A 16 -30.15 19.67 0.46
CA LEU A 16 -28.93 20.07 1.19
C LEU A 16 -28.35 18.90 2.02
N VAL A 17 -27.77 17.90 1.35
CA VAL A 17 -26.58 17.18 1.87
C VAL A 17 -25.69 16.79 0.67
N LEU A 18 -25.15 17.77 -0.05
CA LEU A 18 -24.11 17.53 -1.08
C LEU A 18 -22.88 18.44 -0.89
N ASN A 19 -22.71 19.03 0.29
CA ASN A 19 -21.50 19.79 0.62
C ASN A 19 -20.71 19.04 1.70
N GLY A 20 -19.76 18.21 1.26
CA GLY A 20 -18.80 17.56 2.17
C GLY A 20 -17.85 16.57 1.51
N CYS A 21 -18.22 15.91 0.41
CA CYS A 21 -17.32 15.00 -0.31
C CYS A 21 -16.51 15.74 -1.39
N ALA A 22 -15.98 16.92 -1.07
CA ALA A 22 -15.12 17.66 -1.98
C ALA A 22 -13.66 17.23 -1.77
N ASN A 23 -13.11 16.54 -2.78
CA ASN A 23 -11.68 16.44 -3.10
C ASN A 23 -10.76 15.82 -2.03
N LYS A 24 -11.03 14.61 -1.55
CA LYS A 24 -9.93 13.82 -0.97
C LYS A 24 -9.10 13.27 -2.13
N LYS A 25 -7.95 13.91 -2.41
CA LYS A 25 -6.99 13.43 -3.42
C LYS A 25 -6.73 11.94 -3.19
N GLU A 26 -6.97 11.13 -4.21
CA GLU A 26 -6.66 9.69 -4.19
C GLU A 26 -5.18 9.49 -3.82
N PRO A 27 -4.84 8.42 -3.11
CA PRO A 27 -3.45 8.09 -2.88
C PRO A 27 -2.74 7.88 -4.22
N ASP A 28 -1.45 8.20 -4.29
CA ASP A 28 -0.66 7.93 -5.48
C ASP A 28 -0.48 6.42 -5.68
N PHE A 29 -0.29 5.67 -4.59
CA PHE A 29 -0.38 4.21 -4.54
C PHE A 29 -0.61 3.68 -3.11
N ILE A 30 -0.92 2.39 -3.00
CA ILE A 30 -0.96 1.66 -1.73
C ILE A 30 0.31 0.84 -1.58
N GLY A 31 0.96 0.94 -0.42
CA GLY A 31 2.18 0.20 -0.13
C GLY A 31 2.21 -0.32 1.30
N TYR A 32 3.35 -0.88 1.67
CA TYR A 32 3.64 -1.42 2.99
C TYR A 32 5.00 -0.92 3.46
N ILE A 33 5.13 -0.68 4.76
CA ILE A 33 6.42 -0.34 5.38
C ILE A 33 7.28 -1.61 5.37
N PHE A 34 8.30 -1.65 4.52
CA PHE A 34 9.20 -2.80 4.39
C PHE A 34 10.31 -2.78 5.44
N THR A 35 11.02 -1.66 5.55
CA THR A 35 12.08 -1.49 6.55
C THR A 35 12.19 -0.04 6.99
N LYS A 36 12.76 0.18 8.18
CA LYS A 36 13.06 1.50 8.73
C LYS A 36 14.38 1.42 9.50
N GLY A 37 15.11 2.53 9.53
CA GLY A 37 16.42 2.62 10.16
C GLY A 37 17.32 3.57 9.39
N ASN A 38 18.47 3.92 9.98
CA ASN A 38 19.44 4.84 9.37
C ASN A 38 18.78 6.16 8.91
N ASN A 39 17.80 6.66 9.68
CA ASN A 39 17.06 7.88 9.38
C ASN A 39 16.26 7.81 8.06
N LYS A 40 15.78 6.62 7.70
CA LYS A 40 14.98 6.38 6.49
C LYS A 40 13.82 5.42 6.77
N THR A 41 12.79 5.51 5.94
CA THR A 41 11.71 4.52 5.87
C THR A 41 11.52 4.11 4.43
N VAL A 42 11.52 2.80 4.19
CA VAL A 42 11.31 2.21 2.88
C VAL A 42 9.88 1.72 2.79
N VAL A 43 9.17 2.21 1.78
CA VAL A 43 7.81 1.80 1.45
C VAL A 43 7.85 1.07 0.13
N VAL A 44 7.24 -0.11 0.08
CA VAL A 44 7.14 -0.93 -1.14
C VAL A 44 5.67 -1.07 -1.52
N GLY A 45 5.35 -0.82 -2.78
CA GLY A 45 3.98 -0.91 -3.28
C GLY A 45 3.95 -0.86 -4.80
N THR A 46 2.77 -0.80 -5.38
CA THR A 46 2.59 -0.66 -6.82
C THR A 46 1.33 0.13 -7.10
N LYS A 47 1.40 1.01 -8.09
CA LYS A 47 0.24 1.55 -8.77
C LYS A 47 -0.12 0.66 -9.97
N ASP A 48 -1.35 0.13 -9.97
CA ASP A 48 -1.97 -0.50 -11.14
C ASP A 48 -1.14 -1.62 -11.83
N LYS A 49 -0.36 -2.39 -11.07
CA LYS A 49 0.42 -3.55 -11.53
C LYS A 49 1.53 -3.26 -12.57
N GLN A 50 1.87 -1.99 -12.80
CA GLN A 50 3.07 -1.59 -13.55
C GLN A 50 4.23 -1.29 -12.58
N PRO A 51 5.47 -0.96 -13.03
CA PRO A 51 6.68 -1.22 -12.26
C PRO A 51 6.56 -0.66 -10.84
N PRO A 52 7.17 -1.33 -9.87
CA PRO A 52 6.82 -1.12 -8.48
C PRO A 52 7.17 0.30 -8.06
N ASP A 53 6.44 0.79 -7.08
CA ASP A 53 6.79 2.00 -6.39
C ASP A 53 7.57 1.61 -5.13
N VAL A 54 8.89 1.80 -5.17
CA VAL A 54 9.74 1.73 -3.99
C VAL A 54 10.13 3.14 -3.60
N ILE A 55 9.64 3.59 -2.45
CA ILE A 55 9.90 4.92 -1.91
C ILE A 55 10.83 4.84 -0.72
N ILE A 56 11.96 5.53 -0.84
CA ILE A 56 12.85 5.84 0.27
C ILE A 56 12.48 7.22 0.80
N LYS A 57 11.72 7.24 1.89
CA LYS A 57 11.37 8.47 2.61
C LYS A 57 12.48 8.83 3.59
N LYS A 58 12.96 10.08 3.55
CA LYS A 58 13.85 10.64 4.57
C LYS A 58 13.13 10.78 5.91
N GLY A 59 13.82 10.38 6.98
CA GLY A 59 13.28 10.37 8.35
C GLY A 59 12.45 9.14 8.64
N GLU A 60 12.68 8.56 9.81
CA GLU A 60 11.95 7.38 10.28
C GLU A 60 10.48 7.72 10.59
N SER A 61 9.58 6.95 9.98
CA SER A 61 8.17 6.96 10.30
C SER A 61 7.93 6.37 11.69
N LYS A 62 6.88 6.85 12.36
CA LYS A 62 6.36 6.22 13.59
C LYS A 62 5.56 4.93 13.31
N LEU A 63 5.28 4.65 12.04
CA LEU A 63 4.60 3.43 11.62
C LEU A 63 5.57 2.25 11.68
N GLU A 64 5.03 1.08 11.98
CA GLU A 64 5.82 -0.15 12.11
C GLU A 64 5.97 -0.87 10.77
N VAL A 65 6.99 -1.72 10.68
CA VAL A 65 7.16 -2.65 9.54
C VAL A 65 5.90 -3.52 9.43
N GLY A 66 5.48 -3.81 8.19
CA GLY A 66 4.24 -4.52 7.88
C GLY A 66 2.99 -3.64 7.87
N THR A 67 3.04 -2.38 8.33
CA THR A 67 1.89 -1.47 8.24
C THR A 67 1.57 -1.16 6.77
N LYS A 68 0.30 -1.37 6.39
CA LYS A 68 -0.27 -0.93 5.12
C LYS A 68 -0.50 0.57 5.11
N VAL A 69 -0.11 1.25 4.03
CA VAL A 69 -0.17 2.71 3.93
C VAL A 69 -0.72 3.19 2.60
N GLU A 70 -1.49 4.27 2.66
CA GLU A 70 -1.71 5.16 1.53
C GLU A 70 -0.51 6.09 1.41
N VAL A 71 0.14 6.08 0.23
CA VAL A 71 1.27 6.97 -0.07
C VAL A 71 0.78 8.14 -0.90
N ARG A 72 1.17 9.36 -0.50
CA ARG A 72 0.92 10.58 -1.27
C ARG A 72 2.20 11.38 -1.45
N TYR A 73 2.64 11.58 -2.68
CA TYR A 73 3.72 12.50 -3.03
C TYR A 73 3.32 13.93 -2.67
N LYS A 74 4.27 14.67 -2.10
CA LYS A 74 4.17 16.13 -2.06
C LYS A 74 4.53 16.64 -3.46
N GLU A 75 3.83 17.68 -3.93
CA GLU A 75 3.85 18.14 -5.33
C GLU A 75 5.25 18.49 -5.86
N ASP A 76 6.22 18.69 -4.96
CA ASP A 76 7.62 18.94 -5.28
C ASP A 76 8.50 17.72 -4.93
N GLY A 77 9.17 17.12 -5.93
CA GLY A 77 10.37 16.31 -5.69
C GLY A 77 10.25 14.79 -5.74
N VAL A 78 9.40 14.24 -6.62
CA VAL A 78 9.51 12.82 -6.99
C VAL A 78 10.72 12.65 -7.91
N SER A 79 11.69 11.85 -7.49
CA SER A 79 12.81 11.47 -8.34
C SER A 79 12.43 10.28 -9.22
N ASP A 80 12.71 10.38 -10.53
CA ASP A 80 12.52 9.28 -11.50
C ASP A 80 13.60 8.18 -11.38
N VAL A 81 14.53 8.29 -10.41
CA VAL A 81 15.56 7.29 -10.15
C VAL A 81 15.00 6.23 -9.22
N PHE A 82 15.07 4.96 -9.61
CA PHE A 82 14.68 3.84 -8.77
C PHE A 82 15.82 3.42 -7.80
N PRO A 83 15.52 3.08 -6.53
CA PRO A 83 14.28 3.38 -5.83
C PRO A 83 14.10 4.89 -5.61
N SER A 84 12.86 5.37 -5.75
CA SER A 84 12.58 6.80 -5.73
C SER A 84 12.74 7.39 -4.33
N ASN A 85 13.53 8.46 -4.24
CA ASN A 85 13.59 9.31 -3.07
C ASN A 85 12.58 10.44 -3.26
N ALA A 86 11.54 10.47 -2.43
CA ALA A 86 10.48 11.48 -2.55
C ALA A 86 9.97 11.93 -1.17
N PRO A 87 9.64 13.22 -1.00
CA PRO A 87 8.91 13.68 0.16
C PRO A 87 7.46 13.19 0.07
N VAL A 88 7.10 12.19 0.88
CA VAL A 88 5.75 11.62 0.92
C VAL A 88 5.06 11.83 2.26
N THR A 89 3.73 11.85 2.22
CA THR A 89 2.86 11.68 3.38
C THR A 89 2.36 10.24 3.41
N LEU A 90 2.41 9.62 4.58
CA LEU A 90 1.95 8.25 4.80
C LEU A 90 0.74 8.26 5.73
N SER A 91 -0.33 7.60 5.31
CA SER A 91 -1.52 7.40 6.14
C SER A 91 -1.73 5.90 6.32
N GLU A 92 -1.82 5.43 7.57
CA GLU A 92 -2.08 4.02 7.86
C GLU A 92 -3.46 3.60 7.34
N VAL A 93 -3.50 2.45 6.67
CA VAL A 93 -4.71 1.75 6.27
C VAL A 93 -4.93 0.63 7.28
N LYS A 94 -6.10 0.61 7.92
CA LYS A 94 -6.44 -0.41 8.90
C LYS A 94 -6.55 -1.77 8.22
N VAL A 95 -5.79 -2.73 8.75
CA VAL A 95 -5.85 -4.16 8.43
C VAL A 95 -5.98 -4.94 9.74
N THR A 96 -6.14 -6.25 9.68
CA THR A 96 -6.12 -7.07 10.90
C THR A 96 -4.71 -7.04 11.51
N ASN A 97 -4.63 -7.16 12.83
CA ASN A 97 -3.31 -7.31 13.49
C ASN A 97 -2.58 -8.55 12.98
N GLU A 98 -3.32 -9.60 12.62
CA GLU A 98 -2.77 -10.84 12.08
C GLU A 98 -2.10 -10.63 10.72
N GLU A 99 -2.72 -9.90 9.79
CA GLU A 99 -2.12 -9.53 8.50
C GLU A 99 -0.85 -8.68 8.70
N LYS A 100 -0.90 -7.72 9.62
CA LYS A 100 0.26 -6.87 9.93
C LYS A 100 1.43 -7.67 10.49
N GLU A 101 1.19 -8.55 11.46
CA GLU A 101 2.24 -9.40 12.03
C GLU A 101 2.77 -10.41 10.99
N MET A 102 1.91 -10.96 10.14
CA MET A 102 2.33 -11.80 9.01
C MET A 102 3.31 -11.07 8.10
N LEU A 103 2.96 -9.86 7.65
CA LEU A 103 3.80 -9.08 6.74
C LEU A 103 5.11 -8.66 7.41
N LYS A 104 5.07 -8.35 8.70
CA LYS A 104 6.28 -8.06 9.47
C LYS A 104 7.24 -9.27 9.47
N HIS A 105 6.75 -10.47 9.77
CA HIS A 105 7.57 -11.69 9.75
C HIS A 105 8.12 -11.98 8.34
N LEU A 106 7.30 -11.83 7.31
CA LEU A 106 7.73 -12.01 5.92
C LEU A 106 8.84 -11.04 5.53
N PHE A 107 8.68 -9.75 5.85
CA PHE A 107 9.67 -8.73 5.52
C PHE A 107 10.97 -8.88 6.31
N GLU A 108 10.90 -9.28 7.58
CA GLU A 108 12.09 -9.57 8.38
C GLU A 108 12.86 -10.77 7.80
N ASP A 109 12.19 -11.86 7.44
CA ASP A 109 12.79 -13.03 6.79
C ASP A 109 13.48 -12.67 5.47
N MET A 110 12.78 -11.91 4.62
CA MET A 110 13.30 -11.44 3.33
C MET A 110 14.51 -10.50 3.46
N TYR A 111 14.43 -9.53 4.38
CA TYR A 111 15.53 -8.61 4.63
C TYR A 111 16.78 -9.36 5.10
N ASN A 112 16.61 -10.33 6.00
CA ASN A 112 17.71 -11.15 6.50
C ASN A 112 18.32 -12.06 5.44
N LYS A 113 17.52 -12.57 4.49
CA LYS A 113 18.00 -13.43 3.40
C LYS A 113 18.72 -12.64 2.29
N ASN A 114 18.20 -11.48 1.92
CA ASN A 114 18.58 -10.80 0.67
C ASN A 114 19.38 -9.49 0.86
N GLY A 115 19.39 -8.89 2.06
CA GLY A 115 20.23 -7.72 2.36
C GLY A 115 19.67 -6.37 1.87
N GLN A 116 20.57 -5.39 1.70
CA GLN A 116 20.22 -3.95 1.66
C GLN A 116 19.72 -3.39 0.31
N ASP A 117 19.71 -4.18 -0.77
CA ASP A 117 19.27 -3.73 -2.11
C ASP A 117 18.12 -4.59 -2.68
N TYR A 118 17.35 -5.19 -1.77
CA TYR A 118 16.19 -6.02 -2.07
C TYR A 118 14.90 -5.33 -1.63
N TYR A 119 13.89 -5.31 -2.51
CA TYR A 119 12.60 -4.70 -2.24
C TYR A 119 11.45 -5.65 -2.63
N PRO A 120 10.73 -6.24 -1.65
CA PRO A 120 9.62 -7.16 -1.93
C PRO A 120 8.30 -6.39 -2.06
N VAL A 121 7.84 -6.18 -3.29
CA VAL A 121 6.64 -5.39 -3.55
C VAL A 121 5.42 -6.28 -3.60
N ILE A 122 4.57 -6.16 -2.59
CA ILE A 122 3.33 -6.93 -2.48
C ILE A 122 2.37 -6.56 -3.62
N LEU A 123 2.01 -7.55 -4.44
CA LEU A 123 1.01 -7.43 -5.50
C LEU A 123 -0.37 -7.88 -5.04
N GLY A 124 -0.43 -8.82 -4.10
CA GLY A 124 -1.67 -9.37 -3.60
C GLY A 124 -1.47 -10.21 -2.35
N ILE A 125 -2.50 -10.22 -1.50
CA ILE A 125 -2.59 -11.07 -0.31
C ILE A 125 -3.95 -11.76 -0.41
N GLU A 126 -3.94 -13.08 -0.49
CA GLU A 126 -5.13 -13.92 -0.40
C GLU A 126 -5.14 -14.59 0.98
N GLU A 127 -6.18 -14.33 1.76
CA GLU A 127 -6.39 -15.00 3.03
C GLU A 127 -7.20 -16.28 2.82
N LYS A 128 -6.64 -17.40 3.29
CA LYS A 128 -7.31 -18.70 3.34
C LYS A 128 -7.53 -19.11 4.79
N THR A 129 -8.21 -20.24 4.98
CA THR A 129 -8.58 -20.73 6.32
C THR A 129 -7.37 -20.88 7.25
N ASN A 130 -6.27 -21.46 6.75
CA ASN A 130 -5.11 -21.82 7.58
C ASN A 130 -3.79 -21.15 7.14
N GLU A 131 -3.83 -20.35 6.09
CA GLU A 131 -2.64 -19.73 5.49
C GLU A 131 -2.98 -18.40 4.82
N TRP A 132 -1.95 -17.60 4.58
CA TRP A 132 -1.99 -16.52 3.60
C TRP A 132 -1.17 -16.91 2.37
N VAL A 133 -1.66 -16.55 1.20
CA VAL A 133 -0.89 -16.60 -0.04
C VAL A 133 -0.53 -15.17 -0.41
N VAL A 134 0.76 -14.86 -0.38
CA VAL A 134 1.29 -13.53 -0.67
C VAL A 134 2.02 -13.58 -2.01
N THR A 135 1.51 -12.86 -2.99
CA THR A 135 2.15 -12.68 -4.29
C THR A 135 2.88 -11.34 -4.29
N LEU A 136 4.14 -11.35 -4.71
CA LEU A 136 4.97 -10.16 -4.78
C LEU A 136 5.92 -10.20 -5.97
N LYS A 137 6.44 -9.03 -6.32
CA LYS A 137 7.60 -8.90 -7.18
C LYS A 137 8.82 -8.58 -6.34
N GLU A 138 9.88 -9.34 -6.54
CA GLU A 138 11.18 -9.16 -5.92
C GLU A 138 12.04 -8.25 -6.79
N TYR A 139 12.48 -7.14 -6.22
CA TYR A 139 13.33 -6.18 -6.90
C TYR A 139 14.73 -6.21 -6.31
N TYR A 140 15.71 -6.46 -7.17
CA TYR A 140 17.12 -6.35 -6.82
C TYR A 140 17.72 -5.17 -7.58
N PHE A 141 18.18 -4.17 -6.84
CA PHE A 141 18.91 -3.03 -7.42
C PHE A 141 20.40 -3.36 -7.43
N LYS A 142 20.96 -3.67 -8.60
CA LYS A 142 22.39 -3.98 -8.78
C LYS A 142 23.06 -2.92 -9.63
N ILE A 143 24.39 -2.85 -9.55
CA ILE A 143 25.22 -1.93 -10.35
C ILE A 143 24.97 -2.13 -11.85
N ASP A 144 24.68 -3.36 -12.29
CA ASP A 144 24.47 -3.72 -13.70
C ASP A 144 23.00 -3.56 -14.18
N GLY A 145 22.12 -3.03 -13.32
CA GLY A 145 20.71 -2.79 -13.63
C GLY A 145 19.73 -3.46 -12.66
N GLU A 146 18.45 -3.38 -13.01
CA GLU A 146 17.33 -3.89 -12.22
C GLU A 146 17.00 -5.33 -12.64
N THR A 147 16.79 -6.21 -11.65
CA THR A 147 16.27 -7.56 -11.89
C THR A 147 14.95 -7.75 -11.16
N TYR A 148 14.01 -8.45 -11.83
CA TYR A 148 12.67 -8.69 -11.33
C TYR A 148 12.36 -10.18 -11.33
N ASN A 149 11.88 -10.70 -10.19
CA ASN A 149 11.32 -12.04 -10.11
C ASN A 149 9.92 -11.99 -9.51
N ASP A 150 9.00 -12.76 -10.08
CA ASP A 150 7.68 -12.97 -9.48
C ASP A 150 7.80 -14.09 -8.44
N ALA A 151 7.34 -13.85 -7.23
CA ALA A 151 7.36 -14.83 -6.15
C ALA A 151 6.00 -14.95 -5.47
N THR A 152 5.70 -16.16 -5.01
CA THR A 152 4.50 -16.46 -4.23
C THR A 152 4.92 -17.21 -2.97
N PHE A 153 4.53 -16.68 -1.82
CA PHE A 153 4.79 -17.25 -0.52
C PHE A 153 3.50 -17.78 0.09
N GLN A 154 3.57 -18.97 0.68
CA GLN A 154 2.52 -19.53 1.53
C GLN A 154 2.96 -19.39 2.98
N ILE A 155 2.17 -18.69 3.78
CA ILE A 155 2.51 -18.36 5.17
C ILE A 155 1.45 -18.98 6.06
N SER A 156 1.85 -19.94 6.90
CA SER A 156 0.94 -20.58 7.83
C SER A 156 0.48 -19.58 8.90
N LYS A 157 -0.82 -19.58 9.22
CA LYS A 157 -1.36 -18.85 10.37
C LYS A 157 -0.86 -19.39 11.71
N ASN A 158 -0.43 -20.66 11.72
CA ASN A 158 0.13 -21.30 12.89
C ASN A 158 1.64 -21.02 12.97
N GLY A 159 1.99 -19.88 13.58
CA GLY A 159 3.39 -19.53 13.85
C GLY A 159 4.15 -18.96 12.66
N PHE A 160 3.46 -18.43 11.63
CA PHE A 160 4.05 -17.71 10.50
C PHE A 160 5.17 -18.46 9.78
N THR A 161 5.05 -19.78 9.63
CA THR A 161 6.00 -20.56 8.85
C THR A 161 5.86 -20.22 7.37
N ILE A 162 6.95 -19.76 6.74
CA ILE A 162 6.99 -19.32 5.35
C ILE A 162 7.46 -20.49 4.48
N THR A 163 6.70 -20.81 3.44
CA THR A 163 7.04 -21.85 2.47
C THR A 163 6.87 -21.34 1.05
N GLY A 164 7.69 -21.88 0.14
CA GLY A 164 7.76 -21.47 -1.25
C GLY A 164 8.75 -20.32 -1.51
N SER A 165 9.41 -20.41 -2.65
CA SER A 165 10.00 -19.34 -3.44
C SER A 165 10.25 -19.95 -4.83
N ASN A 166 9.92 -19.25 -5.91
CA ASN A 166 10.32 -19.68 -7.25
C ASN A 166 11.77 -19.33 -7.52
#